data_AF-A0AAV6YS63-F1
#
_entry.id   AF-A0AAV6YS63-F1
#
_cell.length_a   1.000
_cell.length_b   1.000
_cell.length_c   1.000
_cell.angle_alpha   90.00
_cell.angle_beta   90.00
_cell.angle_gamma   90.00
#
_symmetry.space_group_name_H-M   'P 1'
#
loop_
_entity.id
_entity.type
_entity.pdbx_description
1 polymer ?
#
loop_
_entity_poly.entity_id
_entity_poly.type
_entity_poly.pdbx_seq_one_letter_code
_entity_poly.pdbx_strand_id
1 'polypeptide(L)'
;FEYYNSVRINEKDENDNYVELGDEFILEANEHFNNLMVNTTLSNIQLPTNVYNKDPDILNGVYMSEALNPVFVDNFQRDPTLTWQYFGSSTGFFRLYPGIKWVPDENGVISFDCRNRGW
;
A
#
# COMPACT_ATOMS: atom_id res chain seq x y z
N PHE A 1 -5.26 -5.39 -14.75
CA PHE A 1 -4.39 -4.43 -14.07
C PHE A 1 -4.29 -4.89 -12.64
N GLU A 2 -3.08 -5.14 -12.17
CA GLU A 2 -2.78 -5.70 -10.86
C GLU A 2 -2.04 -4.65 -10.04
N TYR A 3 -2.29 -4.63 -8.74
CA TYR A 3 -1.66 -3.70 -7.81
C TYR A 3 -1.40 -4.40 -6.48
N TYR A 4 -0.42 -3.92 -5.73
CA TYR A 4 -0.06 -4.50 -4.44
C TYR A 4 -1.05 -4.06 -3.36
N ASN A 5 -1.87 -4.99 -2.86
CA ASN A 5 -2.75 -4.74 -1.72
C ASN A 5 -1.95 -4.90 -0.42
N SER A 6 -1.86 -3.83 0.37
CA SER A 6 -1.04 -3.77 1.58
C SER A 6 -1.33 -4.87 2.60
N VAL A 7 -2.55 -5.40 2.64
CA VAL A 7 -2.94 -6.47 3.57
C VAL A 7 -2.51 -7.84 3.05
N ARG A 8 -2.64 -8.06 1.73
CA ARG A 8 -2.47 -9.36 1.09
C ARG A 8 -1.06 -9.63 0.59
N ILE A 9 -0.19 -8.62 0.51
CA ILE A 9 1.18 -8.84 0.04
C ILE A 9 1.86 -10.00 0.80
N ASN A 10 2.52 -10.87 0.04
CA ASN A 10 3.16 -12.09 0.54
C ASN A 10 2.21 -13.08 1.24
N GLU A 11 0.89 -13.00 1.01
CA GLU A 11 -0.07 -13.99 1.49
C GLU A 11 -0.18 -15.15 0.49
N LYS A 12 -0.04 -16.37 0.99
CA LYS A 12 -0.09 -17.59 0.20
C LYS A 12 -1.24 -18.49 0.65
N ASP A 13 -1.79 -19.24 -0.29
CA ASP A 13 -2.80 -20.26 -0.04
C ASP A 13 -2.18 -21.56 0.51
N GLU A 14 -3.04 -22.55 0.79
CA GLU A 14 -2.63 -23.87 1.28
C GLU A 14 -1.71 -24.65 0.31
N ASN A 15 -1.67 -24.23 -0.96
CA ASN A 15 -0.88 -24.84 -2.03
C ASN A 15 0.42 -24.06 -2.31
N ASP A 16 0.80 -23.11 -1.44
CA ASP A 16 1.97 -22.22 -1.57
C ASP A 16 1.92 -21.26 -2.77
N ASN A 17 0.74 -21.02 -3.35
CA ASN A 17 0.53 -20.01 -4.40
C ASN A 17 0.13 -18.67 -3.77
N TYR A 18 0.54 -17.56 -4.39
CA TYR A 18 0.10 -16.23 -3.96
C TYR A 18 -1.41 -16.06 -4.17
N VAL A 19 -2.08 -15.47 -3.18
CA VAL A 19 -3.50 -15.14 -3.28
C VAL A 19 -3.72 -13.97 -4.24
N GLU A 20 -4.96 -13.75 -4.70
CA GLU A 20 -5.31 -12.61 -5.55
C GLU A 20 -4.91 -11.27 -4.87
N LEU A 21 -4.09 -10.46 -5.57
CA LEU A 21 -3.45 -9.22 -5.10
C LEU A 21 -2.40 -9.40 -3.99
N GLY A 22 -1.97 -10.63 -3.75
CA GLY A 22 -1.00 -11.02 -2.73
C GLY A 22 0.38 -11.37 -3.27
N ASP A 23 0.74 -10.84 -4.44
CA ASP A 23 2.02 -11.07 -5.10
C ASP A 23 3.23 -10.79 -4.21
N GLU A 24 4.37 -11.33 -4.64
CA GLU A 24 5.65 -11.13 -3.98
C GLU A 24 5.97 -9.63 -3.87
N PHE A 25 6.20 -9.21 -2.62
CA PHE A 25 6.55 -7.85 -2.27
C PHE A 25 7.72 -7.90 -1.29
N ILE A 26 8.92 -7.63 -1.80
CA ILE A 26 10.15 -7.68 -1.00
C ILE A 26 10.08 -6.58 0.05
N LEU A 27 10.11 -6.97 1.32
CA LEU A 27 10.14 -6.06 2.45
C LEU A 27 11.48 -6.20 3.16
N GLU A 28 12.13 -5.08 3.42
CA GLU A 28 13.41 -5.02 4.11
C GLU A 28 13.29 -4.13 5.35
N ALA A 29 13.98 -4.52 6.43
CA ALA A 29 14.04 -3.70 7.62
C ALA A 29 14.83 -2.42 7.32
N ASN A 30 14.23 -1.26 7.61
CA ASN A 30 14.85 0.03 7.33
C ASN A 30 14.96 0.88 8.59
N GLU A 31 16.19 1.23 8.98
CA GLU A 31 16.47 2.04 10.18
C GLU A 31 15.77 3.39 10.17
N HIS A 32 15.62 4.01 8.99
CA HIS A 32 14.93 5.29 8.82
C HIS A 32 13.44 5.22 9.17
N PHE A 33 12.85 4.03 9.03
CA PHE A 33 11.45 3.76 9.36
C PHE A 33 11.33 2.97 10.67
N ASN A 34 12.21 3.22 11.65
CA ASN A 34 12.23 2.54 12.94
C ASN A 34 12.34 1.01 12.82
N ASN A 35 13.15 0.51 11.88
CA ASN A 35 13.31 -0.91 11.56
C ASN A 35 12.02 -1.61 11.10
N LEU A 36 11.04 -0.84 10.61
CA LEU A 36 9.88 -1.41 9.95
C LEU A 36 10.28 -2.09 8.64
N MET A 37 9.56 -3.16 8.34
CA MET A 37 9.66 -3.89 7.08
C MET A 37 8.97 -3.07 5.99
N VAL A 38 9.76 -2.46 5.11
CA VAL A 38 9.28 -1.55 4.07
C VAL A 38 9.87 -1.91 2.70
N ASN A 39 9.20 -1.48 1.63
CA ASN A 39 9.72 -1.55 0.26
C ASN A 39 9.96 -0.15 -0.27
N THR A 40 11.22 0.21 -0.46
CA THR A 40 11.65 1.52 -0.97
C THR A 40 11.67 1.60 -2.50
N THR A 41 11.24 0.55 -3.21
CA THR A 41 11.13 0.54 -4.68
C THR A 41 9.70 0.80 -5.13
N LEU A 42 8.72 0.31 -4.37
CA LEU A 42 7.31 0.31 -4.75
C LEU A 42 6.42 0.85 -3.62
N SER A 43 5.37 1.57 -4.01
CA SER A 43 4.25 1.86 -3.12
C SER A 43 3.22 0.74 -3.14
N ASN A 44 2.34 0.72 -2.14
CA ASN A 44 1.22 -0.20 -2.12
C ASN A 44 -0.10 0.51 -1.79
N ILE A 45 -1.21 -0.22 -1.94
CA ILE A 45 -2.56 0.27 -1.76
C ILE A 45 -3.20 -0.36 -0.53
N GLN A 46 -3.67 0.49 0.38
CA GLN A 46 -4.56 0.12 1.47
C GLN A 46 -6.00 0.50 1.10
N LEU A 47 -6.91 -0.41 1.43
CA LEU A 47 -8.35 -0.21 1.28
C LEU A 47 -9.01 -0.48 2.64
N PRO A 48 -9.94 0.39 3.09
CA PRO A 48 -10.75 0.11 4.26
C PRO A 48 -11.65 -1.10 4.00
N THR A 49 -12.04 -1.84 5.05
CA THR A 49 -12.86 -3.06 4.89
C THR A 49 -14.22 -2.81 4.25
N ASN A 50 -14.77 -1.60 4.35
CA ASN A 50 -16.05 -1.24 3.74
C ASN A 50 -15.94 -0.84 2.25
N VAL A 51 -14.74 -0.81 1.66
CA VAL A 51 -14.52 -0.45 0.26
C VAL A 51 -14.26 -1.70 -0.57
N TYR A 52 -15.03 -1.88 -1.64
CA TYR A 52 -14.86 -3.01 -2.56
C TYR A 52 -13.68 -2.76 -3.49
N ASN A 53 -12.71 -3.68 -3.49
CA ASN A 53 -11.44 -3.53 -4.20
C ASN A 53 -11.55 -3.68 -5.73
N LYS A 54 -12.61 -4.30 -6.25
CA LYS A 54 -12.85 -4.46 -7.70
C LYS A 54 -13.82 -3.42 -8.27
N ASP A 55 -14.17 -2.41 -7.49
CA ASP A 55 -14.97 -1.29 -7.99
C ASP A 55 -14.22 -0.57 -9.13
N PRO A 56 -14.85 -0.32 -10.29
CA PRO A 56 -14.20 0.36 -11.41
C PRO A 56 -13.57 1.71 -11.04
N ASP A 57 -14.19 2.50 -10.15
CA ASP A 57 -13.68 3.81 -9.75
C ASP A 57 -12.41 3.67 -8.90
N ILE A 58 -12.33 2.62 -8.07
CA ILE A 58 -11.12 2.26 -7.32
C ILE A 58 -10.03 1.81 -8.29
N LEU A 59 -10.33 0.87 -9.19
CA LEU A 59 -9.34 0.32 -10.12
C LEU A 59 -8.75 1.40 -11.03
N ASN A 60 -9.60 2.28 -11.55
CA ASN A 60 -9.18 3.41 -12.38
C ASN A 60 -8.30 4.38 -11.57
N GLY A 61 -8.68 4.72 -10.34
CA GLY A 61 -7.89 5.60 -9.49
C GLY A 61 -6.53 4.97 -9.09
N VAL A 62 -6.51 3.69 -8.77
CA VAL A 62 -5.26 2.96 -8.47
C VAL A 62 -4.36 2.95 -9.70
N TYR A 63 -4.91 2.69 -10.88
CA TYR A 63 -4.18 2.75 -12.15
C TYR A 63 -3.57 4.14 -12.40
N MET A 64 -4.39 5.21 -12.31
CA MET A 64 -3.89 6.57 -12.52
C MET A 64 -2.83 6.98 -11.51
N SER A 65 -2.96 6.56 -10.25
CA SER A 65 -2.00 6.89 -9.19
C SER A 65 -0.69 6.10 -9.28
N GLU A 66 -0.58 5.09 -10.15
CA GLU A 66 0.68 4.38 -10.39
C GLU A 66 1.80 5.31 -10.89
N ALA A 67 1.43 6.37 -11.62
CA ALA A 67 2.35 7.41 -12.06
C ALA A 67 3.07 8.15 -10.91
N LEU A 68 2.59 8.01 -9.67
CA LEU A 68 3.25 8.58 -8.49
C LEU A 68 4.43 7.75 -7.99
N ASN A 69 4.52 6.45 -8.33
CA ASN A 69 5.64 5.60 -7.94
C ASN A 69 7.02 6.20 -8.26
N PRO A 70 7.33 6.58 -9.52
CA PRO A 70 8.63 7.17 -9.83
C PRO A 70 8.86 8.49 -9.12
N VAL A 71 7.81 9.28 -8.87
CA VAL A 71 7.91 10.55 -8.14
C VAL A 71 8.28 10.31 -6.67
N PHE A 72 7.66 9.31 -6.02
CA PHE A 72 7.98 8.97 -4.64
C PHE A 72 9.42 8.48 -4.47
N VAL A 73 9.88 7.65 -5.40
CA VAL A 73 11.25 7.14 -5.43
C VAL A 73 12.25 8.29 -5.66
N ASP A 74 12.00 9.15 -6.65
CA ASP A 74 12.85 10.31 -6.95
C ASP A 74 12.93 11.29 -5.76
N ASN A 75 11.79 11.55 -5.09
CA ASN A 75 11.77 12.37 -3.88
C ASN A 75 12.64 11.77 -2.77
N PHE A 76 12.53 10.46 -2.53
CA PHE A 76 13.32 9.78 -1.50
C PHE A 76 14.81 9.72 -1.84
N GLN A 77 15.15 9.57 -3.13
CA GLN A 77 16.55 9.64 -3.59
C GLN A 77 17.14 11.04 -3.44
N ARG A 78 16.33 12.09 -3.65
CA ARG A 78 16.74 13.48 -3.50
C ARG A 78 16.88 13.87 -2.02
N ASP A 79 15.98 13.41 -1.18
CA ASP A 79 15.98 13.66 0.26
C ASP A 79 15.68 12.37 1.04
N PRO A 80 16.75 11.69 1.50
CA PRO A 80 16.62 10.48 2.30
C PRO A 80 16.02 10.70 3.70
N THR A 81 15.82 11.95 4.13
CA THR A 81 15.19 12.26 5.42
C THR A 81 13.66 12.22 5.36
N LEU A 82 13.08 12.16 4.16
CA LEU A 82 11.64 12.04 3.97
C LEU A 82 11.13 10.75 4.60
N THR A 83 10.07 10.86 5.39
CA THR A 83 9.41 9.71 6.03
C THR A 83 8.39 9.10 5.07
N TRP A 84 7.10 9.35 5.30
CA TRP A 84 6.01 8.77 4.53
C TRP A 84 5.57 9.71 3.43
N GLN A 85 5.42 9.16 2.23
CA GLN A 85 4.76 9.81 1.11
C GLN A 85 3.48 9.05 0.81
N TYR A 86 2.38 9.77 0.57
CA TYR A 86 1.09 9.11 0.39
C TYR A 86 0.15 9.89 -0.51
N PHE A 87 -0.83 9.17 -1.04
CA PHE A 87 -1.94 9.71 -1.80
C PHE A 87 -3.24 9.09 -1.27
N GLY A 88 -4.10 9.93 -0.70
CA GLY A 88 -5.45 9.54 -0.28
C GLY A 88 -6.45 9.88 -1.37
N SER A 89 -7.12 8.87 -1.92
CA SER A 89 -8.15 9.08 -2.93
C SER A 89 -9.49 9.44 -2.28
N SER A 90 -10.26 10.32 -2.94
CA SER A 90 -11.66 10.57 -2.57
C SER A 90 -12.54 9.32 -2.71
N THR A 91 -12.13 8.36 -3.56
CA THR A 91 -12.81 7.06 -3.71
C THR A 91 -12.52 6.10 -2.55
N GLY A 92 -11.54 6.39 -1.68
CA GLY A 92 -11.32 5.68 -0.42
C GLY A 92 -10.10 4.77 -0.36
N PHE A 93 -9.38 4.55 -1.47
CA PHE A 93 -8.09 3.86 -1.42
C PHE A 93 -6.97 4.80 -1.00
N PHE A 94 -5.95 4.24 -0.35
CA PHE A 94 -4.80 4.97 0.15
C PHE A 94 -3.52 4.36 -0.43
N ARG A 95 -2.74 5.14 -1.18
CA ARG A 95 -1.43 4.72 -1.68
C ARG A 95 -0.34 5.20 -0.72
N LEU A 96 0.52 4.30 -0.26
CA LEU A 96 1.58 4.61 0.69
C LEU A 96 2.95 4.20 0.15
N TYR A 97 3.93 5.11 0.30
CA TYR A 97 5.34 4.88 0.02
C TYR A 97 6.19 5.27 1.24
N PRO A 98 7.22 4.47 1.60
CA PRO A 98 7.51 3.14 1.05
C PRO A 98 6.39 2.13 1.36
N GLY A 99 6.24 1.09 0.53
CA GLY A 99 5.16 0.11 0.71
C GLY A 99 5.38 -0.76 1.96
N ILE A 100 4.31 -1.04 2.72
CA ILE A 100 4.37 -1.84 3.96
C ILE A 100 3.28 -2.91 4.04
N LYS A 101 3.54 -4.00 4.77
CA LYS A 101 2.46 -4.94 5.10
C LYS A 101 1.56 -4.36 6.18
N TRP A 102 0.31 -4.08 5.84
CA TRP A 102 -0.68 -3.62 6.80
C TRP A 102 -1.29 -4.81 7.53
N VAL A 103 -1.35 -4.71 8.85
CA VAL A 103 -1.93 -5.76 9.68
C VAL A 103 -3.36 -5.35 10.09
N PRO A 104 -4.39 -6.14 9.75
CA PRO A 104 -5.74 -5.93 10.25
C PRO A 104 -5.82 -6.05 11.78
N ASP A 105 -6.90 -5.56 12.37
CA ASP A 105 -7.17 -5.81 13.79
C ASP A 105 -7.52 -7.29 14.07
N GLU A 106 -7.75 -7.63 15.34
CA GLU A 106 -8.08 -9.00 15.78
C GLU A 106 -9.32 -9.59 15.08
N ASN A 107 -10.21 -8.74 14.56
CA ASN A 107 -11.41 -9.14 13.83
C ASN A 107 -11.20 -9.16 12.30
N GLY A 108 -9.98 -8.93 11.82
CA GLY A 108 -9.69 -8.82 10.39
C GLY A 108 -10.12 -7.50 9.76
N VAL A 109 -10.44 -6.49 10.57
CA VAL A 109 -10.97 -5.21 10.10
C VAL A 109 -9.85 -4.18 9.93
N ILE A 110 -9.89 -3.50 8.78
CA ILE A 110 -9.07 -2.35 8.47
C ILE A 110 -9.96 -1.12 8.61
N SER A 111 -9.89 -0.49 9.78
CA SER A 111 -10.65 0.72 10.12
C SER A 111 -10.00 2.01 9.59
N PHE A 112 -8.77 1.92 9.08
CA PHE A 112 -8.10 3.06 8.47
C PHE A 112 -8.84 3.46 7.18
N ASP A 113 -9.40 4.66 7.18
CA ASP A 113 -9.96 5.32 5.99
C ASP A 113 -9.28 6.68 5.82
N CYS A 114 -8.61 6.87 4.68
CA CYS A 114 -7.88 8.10 4.39
C CYS A 114 -8.79 9.33 4.30
N ARG A 115 -10.08 9.17 3.99
CA ARG A 115 -11.07 10.26 3.87
C ARG A 115 -11.50 10.83 5.21
N ASN A 116 -11.36 10.03 6.28
CA ASN A 116 -11.78 10.38 7.64
C ASN A 116 -10.63 10.92 8.50
N ARG A 117 -9.46 11.11 7.90
CA ARG A 117 -8.30 11.63 8.61
C ARG A 117 -8.31 13.15 8.60
N GLY A 118 -7.89 13.74 9.72
CA GLY A 118 -7.68 15.19 9.86
C GLY A 118 -6.24 15.62 9.66
N TRP A 119 -5.44 14.81 8.94
CA TRP A 119 -4.10 15.21 8.52
C TRP A 119 -4.16 16.44 7.60
#